data_AF-A0A944BMC1-F1
#
_entry.id   AF-A0A944BMC1-F1
#
_cell.length_a   1.000
_cell.length_b   1.000
_cell.length_c   1.000
_cell.angle_alpha   90.00
_cell.angle_beta   90.00
_cell.angle_gamma   90.00
#
_symmetry.space_group_name_H-M   'P 1'
#
loop_
_entity.id
_entity.type
_entity.pdbx_description
1 polymer ?
#
loop_
_entity_poly.entity_id
_entity_poly.type
_entity_poly.pdbx_seq_one_letter_code
_entity_poly.pdbx_strand_id
1 'polypeptide(L)' 'MCEAEEKWANELFSDGLIEGRIEGHRDGIVDLTKRVMKILGKTLDDAMAYLRLTDEEKQSVRCCLAT' A
#
# COMPACT_ATOMS: atom_id res chain seq x y z
N MET A 1 -33.85 -12.88 12.58
CA MET A 1 -32.62 -12.74 11.77
C MET A 1 -31.62 -13.66 12.42
N CYS A 2 -31.08 -14.61 11.65
CA CYS A 2 -30.23 -15.66 12.22
C CYS A 2 -28.85 -15.07 12.53
N GLU A 3 -28.30 -15.37 13.71
CA GLU A 3 -26.97 -14.92 14.18
C GLU A 3 -25.83 -15.20 13.19
N ALA A 4 -26.04 -16.17 12.29
CA ALA A 4 -25.13 -16.45 11.18
C ALA A 4 -24.98 -15.26 10.23
N GLU A 5 -26.06 -14.57 9.83
CA GLU A 5 -26.03 -13.50 8.83
C GLU A 5 -25.28 -12.25 9.31
N GLU A 6 -25.36 -11.93 10.61
CA GLU A 6 -24.62 -10.82 11.22
C GLU A 6 -23.11 -11.07 11.24
N LYS A 7 -22.69 -12.33 11.41
CA LYS A 7 -21.26 -12.68 11.48
C LYS A 7 -20.57 -12.51 10.14
N TRP A 8 -21.20 -12.95 9.04
CA TRP A 8 -20.66 -12.78 7.69
C TRP A 8 -20.58 -11.31 7.27
N ALA A 9 -21.56 -10.49 7.64
CA ALA A 9 -21.54 -9.05 7.36
C ALA A 9 -20.38 -8.34 8.07
N ASN A 10 -20.07 -8.75 9.30
CA ASN A 10 -18.98 -8.15 10.09
C ASN A 10 -17.59 -8.57 9.60
N GLU A 11 -17.43 -9.82 9.15
CA GLU A 11 -16.18 -10.30 8.53
C GLU A 11 -15.90 -9.57 7.21
N LEU A 12 -16.89 -9.45 6.31
CA LEU A 12 -16.74 -8.72 5.05
C LEU A 12 -16.47 -7.22 5.25
N PHE A 13 -17.08 -6.60 6.27
CA PHE A 13 -16.83 -5.20 6.60
C PHE A 13 -15.41 -4.99 7.16
N SER A 14 -14.94 -5.93 7.99
CA SER A 14 -13.58 -5.88 8.53
C SER A 14 -12.53 -6.06 7.43
N ASP A 15 -12.77 -7.00 6.50
CA ASP A 15 -11.89 -7.24 5.36
C ASP A 15 -11.83 -6.01 4.44
N GLY A 16 -12.97 -5.41 4.10
CA GLY A 16 -13.00 -4.20 3.27
C GLY A 16 -12.32 -2.98 3.93
N LEU A 17 -12.40 -2.86 5.26
CA LEU A 17 -11.73 -1.79 6.02
C LEU A 17 -10.22 -2.03 6.12
N ILE A 18 -9.80 -3.29 6.19
CA ILE A 18 -8.39 -3.71 6.14
C ILE A 18 -7.82 -3.46 4.74
N GLU A 19 -8.53 -3.88 3.69
CA GLU A 19 -8.14 -3.68 2.29
C GLU A 19 -8.03 -2.18 1.95
N GLY A 20 -9.04 -1.37 2.31
CA GLY A 20 -8.99 0.07 2.08
C GLY A 20 -7.86 0.78 2.84
N ARG A 21 -7.51 0.28 4.03
CA ARG A 21 -6.34 0.79 4.79
C ARG A 21 -5.02 0.38 4.14
N ILE A 22 -4.93 -0.85 3.63
CA ILE A 22 -3.76 -1.36 2.92
C ILE A 22 -3.57 -0.60 1.60
N GLU A 23 -4.63 -0.36 0.86
CA GLU A 23 -4.60 0.38 -0.41
C GLU A 23 -4.22 1.86 -0.18
N GLY A 24 -4.82 2.52 0.81
CA GLY A 24 -4.43 3.89 1.18
C GLY A 24 -2.98 3.99 1.67
N HIS A 25 -2.47 2.97 2.36
CA HIS A 25 -1.08 2.89 2.77
C HIS A 25 -0.14 2.68 1.57
N ARG A 26 -0.52 1.81 0.64
CA ARG A 26 0.21 1.51 -0.59
C ARG A 26 0.34 2.75 -1.49
N ASP A 27 -0.76 3.47 -1.70
CA ASP A 27 -0.76 4.70 -2.49
C ASP A 27 0.10 5.78 -1.83
N GLY A 28 0.04 5.89 -0.50
CA GLY A 28 0.89 6.78 0.27
C GLY A 28 2.38 6.50 0.07
N ILE A 29 2.80 5.23 0.09
CA ILE A 29 4.19 4.81 -0.13
C ILE A 29 4.65 5.11 -1.56
N VAL A 30 3.80 4.87 -2.57
CA VAL A 30 4.12 5.18 -3.97
C VAL A 30 4.34 6.67 -4.16
N ASP A 31 3.46 7.50 -3.62
CA ASP A 31 3.58 8.96 -3.72
C ASP A 31 4.79 9.52 -2.97
N LEU A 32 5.10 8.97 -1.78
CA LEU A 32 6.34 9.27 -1.06
C LEU A 32 7.56 8.89 -1.89
N THR A 33 7.56 7.72 -2.50
CA THR A 33 8.68 7.26 -3.34
C THR A 33 8.88 8.19 -4.55
N LYS A 34 7.81 8.56 -5.26
CA LYS A 34 7.86 9.54 -6.37
C LYS A 34 8.42 10.89 -5.92
N ARG A 35 7.99 11.38 -4.75
CA ARG A 35 8.49 12.66 -4.20
C ARG A 35 9.97 12.59 -3.87
N VAL A 36 10.43 11.51 -3.24
CA VAL A 36 11.84 11.30 -2.93
C VAL A 36 12.67 11.26 -4.20
N MET A 37 12.24 10.54 -5.24
CA MET A 37 12.91 10.51 -6.55
C MET A 37 13.03 11.92 -7.14
N LYS A 38 11.93 12.69 -7.15
CA LYS A 38 11.87 14.04 -7.74
C LYS A 38 12.69 15.07 -6.96
N ILE A 39 12.58 15.09 -5.64
CA ILE A 39 13.21 16.11 -4.79
C ILE A 39 14.70 15.84 -4.62
N LEU A 40 15.08 14.57 -4.39
CA LEU A 40 16.46 14.20 -4.15
C LEU A 40 17.21 13.75 -5.41
N GLY A 41 16.56 13.75 -6.57
CA GLY A 41 17.15 13.28 -7.83
C GLY A 41 17.60 11.82 -7.78
N LYS A 42 16.94 11.01 -6.94
CA LYS A 42 17.31 9.61 -6.68
C LYS A 42 16.63 8.67 -7.66
N THR A 43 17.29 7.54 -7.94
CA THR A 43 16.65 6.44 -8.67
C THR A 43 15.53 5.82 -7.84
N LEU A 44 14.69 5.00 -8.47
CA LEU A 44 13.62 4.28 -7.77
C LEU A 44 14.18 3.39 -6.64
N ASP A 45 15.23 2.63 -6.92
CA ASP A 45 15.87 1.75 -5.93
C ASP A 45 16.49 2.54 -4.77
N ASP A 46 17.14 3.68 -5.06
CA ASP A 46 17.68 4.56 -4.03
C ASP A 46 16.58 5.18 -3.16
N ALA A 47 15.43 5.53 -3.77
CA ALA A 47 14.30 6.10 -3.05
C ALA A 47 13.65 5.05 -2.12
N MET A 48 13.47 3.81 -2.60
CA MET A 48 12.95 2.72 -1.78
C MET A 48 13.91 2.35 -0.64
N ALA A 49 15.23 2.36 -0.90
CA ALA A 49 16.23 2.15 0.15
C ALA A 49 16.25 3.30 1.17
N TYR A 50 16.10 4.55 0.72
CA TYR A 50 16.02 5.73 1.58
C TYR A 50 14.80 5.67 2.51
N LEU A 51 13.65 5.26 1.97
CA LEU A 51 12.41 5.08 2.73
C LEU A 51 12.40 3.81 3.59
N ARG A 52 13.46 2.97 3.49
CA ARG A 52 13.60 1.69 4.21
C ARG A 52 12.40 0.77 4.00
N LEU A 53 11.90 0.74 2.76
CA LEU A 53 10.77 -0.12 2.41
C LEU A 53 11.14 -1.59 2.61
N THR A 54 10.16 -2.36 3.06
CA THR A 54 10.19 -3.83 3.07
C THR A 54 10.17 -4.39 1.65
N ASP A 55 10.52 -5.67 1.48
CA ASP A 55 10.54 -6.26 0.14
C ASP A 55 9.14 -6.35 -0.50
N GLU A 56 8.10 -6.52 0.31
CA GLU A 56 6.70 -6.47 -0.14
C GLU A 56 6.33 -5.06 -0.65
N GLU A 57 6.68 -4.01 0.09
CA GLU A 57 6.44 -2.63 -0.32
C GLU A 57 7.27 -2.26 -1.56
N LYS A 58 8.53 -2.71 -1.67
CA LYS A 58 9.33 -2.51 -2.89
C LYS A 58 8.66 -3.14 -4.10
N GLN A 59 8.19 -4.38 -3.97
CA GLN A 59 7.52 -5.07 -5.07
C GLN A 59 6.22 -4.35 -5.45
N SER A 60 5.46 -3.94 -4.44
CA SER A 60 4.22 -3.18 -4.58
C SER A 60 4.43 -1.86 -5.33
N VAL A 61 5.43 -1.08 -4.95
CA VAL A 61 5.81 0.18 -5.59
C VAL A 61 6.30 -0.03 -7.02
N ARG A 62 7.12 -1.06 -7.27
CA ARG A 62 7.57 -1.39 -8.63
C ARG A 62 6.39 -1.75 -9.54
N CYS A 63 5.45 -2.56 -9.06
CA CYS A 63 4.23 -2.88 -9.79
C CYS A 63 3.40 -1.63 -10.12
N CYS A 64 3.28 -0.68 -9.18
CA CYS A 64 2.54 0.55 -9.39
C CYS A 64 3.24 1.56 -10.32
N LEU A 65 4.56 1.53 -10.41
CA LEU A 65 5.36 2.46 -11.23
C LEU A 65 5.77 1.89 -12.59
N ALA A 66 5.50 0.62 -12.87
CA ALA A 66 5.81 -0.04 -14.13
C ALA A 66 4.81 0.26 -15.28
N THR A 67 3.98 1.31 -15.15
CA THR A 67 3.02 1.80 -16.16
C THR A 67 3.61 2.97 -16.92
#